data_AF-H8XTZ0-F1
#
_entry.id   AF-H8XTZ0-F1
#
_cell.length_a   1.000
_cell.length_b   1.000
_cell.length_c   1.000
_cell.angle_alpha   90.00
_cell.angle_beta   90.00
_cell.angle_gamma   90.00
#
_symmetry.space_group_name_H-M   'P 1'
#
loop_
_entity.id
_entity.type
_entity.pdbx_description
1 polymer ?
#
loop_
_entity_poly.entity_id
_entity_poly.type
_entity_poly.pdbx_seq_one_letter_code
_entity_poly.pdbx_strand_id
1 'polypeptide(L)'
;MNHHLNIFRFFNENNSVEFIENNLSRAFSISLLNSSILFNDFLKTIISEEDYNYLFSVFNNEDALFEIDLQIDTDYIDRDAFNKVYAIALTEHRLNMDDFFQQNHVKKQNLTDIVISIKDILIVIEVKKYNHDCKWQLFNQIYPFIKDDSFNNKITPKSISWSEVVTLFEKVNNVGRLTNSESPFLRDFLKYASYHRPNWFNPKPFNTVKFSTTGQNAHSITQRLKQALSKCKYPLLDYSDRLGVAVPFHWASEIIPHLYHYENDKIKNYIGFCIWPGNTKTQGYSVYNKPLDWVNKNNLMINGKDYELEIVYDLKFSHFNKYLTNFQYTENDVQEVFHSNKYFHEFSGKWNINQWNEFEEFLDSKFKKEFDWRSKCNWENKLINTDRTYFTVSFGYEVCVFIPYSEFMELDKKEDDIEKVTNFVNSIIDSLQNLLN
;
A
#
# COMPACT_ATOMS: atom_id res chain seq x y z
N MET A 1 14.04 -11.76 -13.85
CA MET A 1 15.25 -11.03 -14.30
C MET A 1 16.16 -10.87 -13.10
N ASN A 2 17.47 -11.11 -13.26
CA ASN A 2 18.42 -11.10 -12.15
C ASN A 2 18.53 -9.68 -11.55
N HIS A 3 18.18 -9.52 -10.27
CA HIS A 3 18.20 -8.22 -9.59
C HIS A 3 19.61 -7.63 -9.47
N HIS A 4 20.64 -8.47 -9.57
CA HIS A 4 22.05 -8.08 -9.64
C HIS A 4 22.43 -7.37 -10.95
N LEU A 5 21.54 -7.34 -11.96
CA LEU A 5 21.76 -6.64 -13.22
C LEU A 5 21.12 -5.24 -13.26
N ASN A 6 20.54 -4.77 -12.15
CA ASN A 6 19.98 -3.42 -12.07
C ASN A 6 21.13 -2.40 -11.91
N ILE A 7 21.20 -1.42 -12.80
CA ILE A 7 22.27 -0.40 -12.83
C ILE A 7 22.37 0.42 -11.53
N PHE A 8 21.28 0.53 -10.78
CA PHE A 8 21.20 1.30 -9.52
C PHE A 8 21.32 0.43 -8.26
N ARG A 9 21.65 -0.86 -8.39
CA ARG A 9 21.96 -1.73 -7.25
C ARG A 9 23.43 -2.10 -7.22
N PHE A 10 24.08 -1.85 -6.08
CA PHE A 10 25.47 -2.24 -5.86
C PHE A 10 25.56 -3.67 -5.31
N PHE A 11 26.54 -4.44 -5.78
CA PHE A 11 26.72 -5.87 -5.46
C PHE A 11 27.02 -6.17 -3.97
N ASN A 12 27.59 -5.21 -3.23
CA ASN A 12 28.18 -5.43 -1.90
C ASN A 12 27.49 -4.66 -0.77
N GLU A 13 26.32 -4.06 -1.02
CA GLU A 13 25.62 -3.28 0.01
C GLU A 13 24.71 -4.17 0.85
N ASN A 14 24.96 -4.16 2.17
CA ASN A 14 24.07 -4.80 3.14
C ASN A 14 22.78 -3.96 3.22
N ASN A 15 21.59 -4.57 3.13
CA ASN A 15 20.29 -3.86 3.11
C ASN A 15 20.07 -2.87 4.29
N SER A 16 20.84 -2.99 5.37
CA SER A 16 20.80 -2.10 6.53
C SER A 16 21.64 -0.81 6.40
N VAL A 17 22.51 -0.69 5.40
CA VAL A 17 23.44 0.44 5.19
C VAL A 17 23.12 1.25 3.93
N GLU A 18 22.05 0.89 3.21
CA GLU A 18 21.66 1.58 1.99
C GLU A 18 21.29 3.05 2.29
N PHE A 19 22.11 4.00 1.81
CA PHE A 19 21.76 5.42 1.76
C PHE A 19 20.74 5.63 0.64
N ILE A 20 19.54 5.07 0.83
CA ILE A 20 18.47 5.02 -0.17
C ILE A 20 18.17 6.42 -0.73
N GLU A 21 18.21 7.47 0.10
CA GLU A 21 18.01 8.86 -0.34
C GLU A 21 19.07 9.31 -1.36
N ASN A 22 20.35 9.13 -1.06
CA ASN A 22 21.46 9.48 -1.96
C ASN A 22 21.44 8.62 -3.24
N ASN A 23 21.16 7.32 -3.11
CA ASN A 23 21.07 6.41 -4.24
C ASN A 23 19.89 6.77 -5.16
N LEU A 24 18.77 7.23 -4.60
CA LEU A 24 17.63 7.74 -5.37
C LEU A 24 17.96 9.05 -6.09
N SER A 25 18.57 10.03 -5.42
CA SER A 25 18.98 11.30 -6.04
C SER A 25 19.94 11.07 -7.21
N ARG A 26 20.90 10.16 -7.02
CA ARG A 26 21.82 9.73 -8.07
C ARG A 26 21.10 8.99 -9.21
N ALA A 27 20.24 8.02 -8.91
CA ALA A 27 19.54 7.25 -9.92
C ALA A 27 18.59 8.12 -10.77
N PHE A 28 17.91 9.07 -10.11
CA PHE A 28 17.07 10.07 -10.76
C PHE A 28 17.90 10.96 -11.70
N SER A 29 19.01 11.52 -11.22
CA SER A 29 19.90 12.39 -12.00
C SER A 29 20.52 11.69 -13.21
N ILE A 30 21.00 10.45 -13.04
CA ILE A 30 21.52 9.63 -14.15
C ILE A 30 20.41 9.37 -15.18
N SER A 31 19.18 9.13 -14.74
CA SER A 31 18.07 8.88 -15.65
C SER A 31 17.70 10.14 -16.46
N LEU A 32 17.76 11.33 -15.85
CA LEU A 32 17.59 12.60 -16.56
C LEU A 32 18.68 12.81 -17.62
N LEU A 33 19.95 12.57 -17.28
CA LEU A 33 21.08 12.68 -18.22
C LEU A 33 20.96 11.75 -19.43
N ASN A 34 20.33 10.58 -19.25
CA ASN A 34 20.28 9.52 -20.27
C ASN A 34 18.92 9.41 -20.97
N SER A 35 18.00 10.36 -20.77
CA SER A 35 16.71 10.38 -21.46
C SER A 35 16.26 11.82 -21.73
N SER A 36 16.46 12.29 -22.95
CA SER A 36 16.05 13.62 -23.39
C SER A 36 14.54 13.84 -23.26
N ILE A 37 13.72 12.82 -23.53
CA ILE A 37 12.26 12.87 -23.36
C ILE A 37 11.91 13.05 -21.89
N LEU A 38 12.54 12.28 -20.99
CA LEU A 38 12.31 12.41 -19.55
C LEU A 38 12.73 13.79 -19.05
N PHE A 39 13.93 14.25 -19.42
CA PHE A 39 14.44 15.55 -19.02
C PHE A 39 13.51 16.68 -19.47
N ASN A 40 13.09 16.65 -20.73
CA ASN A 40 12.15 17.61 -21.29
C ASN A 40 10.81 17.66 -20.53
N ASP A 41 10.18 16.50 -20.32
CA ASP A 41 8.89 16.44 -19.64
C ASP A 41 9.01 16.76 -18.13
N PHE A 42 10.16 16.44 -17.51
CA PHE A 42 10.45 16.83 -16.14
C PHE A 42 10.55 18.35 -16.02
N LEU A 43 11.34 19.01 -16.88
CA LEU A 43 11.46 20.47 -16.88
C LEU A 43 10.10 21.16 -17.02
N LYS A 44 9.26 20.74 -17.98
CA LYS A 44 7.89 21.28 -18.13
C LYS A 44 7.07 21.23 -16.84
N THR A 45 7.33 20.25 -15.98
CA THR A 45 6.61 20.07 -14.72
C THR A 45 7.08 21.07 -13.65
N ILE A 46 8.36 21.44 -13.66
CA ILE A 46 8.99 22.18 -12.56
C ILE A 46 9.33 23.64 -12.89
N ILE A 47 9.38 24.07 -14.15
CA ILE A 47 9.62 25.48 -14.51
C ILE A 47 8.34 26.16 -15.05
N SER A 48 8.38 27.48 -15.27
CA SER A 48 7.27 28.23 -15.88
C SER A 48 7.19 27.96 -17.38
N GLU A 49 6.02 28.18 -18.00
CA GLU A 49 5.87 28.04 -19.45
C GLU A 49 6.75 29.03 -20.22
N GLU A 50 6.89 30.26 -19.72
CA GLU A 50 7.75 31.30 -20.27
C GLU A 50 9.23 30.86 -20.26
N ASP A 51 9.72 30.41 -19.11
CA ASP A 51 11.10 29.95 -18.98
C ASP A 51 11.37 28.69 -19.79
N TYR A 52 10.40 27.76 -19.85
CA TYR A 52 10.50 26.58 -20.70
C TYR A 52 10.64 26.97 -22.18
N ASN A 53 9.82 27.92 -22.65
CA ASN A 53 9.92 28.41 -24.01
C ASN A 53 11.27 29.10 -24.25
N TYR A 54 11.73 29.96 -23.34
CA TYR A 54 13.05 30.61 -23.42
C TYR A 54 14.21 29.60 -23.58
N LEU A 55 14.17 28.50 -22.83
CA LEU A 55 15.21 27.47 -22.88
C LEU A 55 15.28 26.78 -24.25
N PHE A 56 14.14 26.56 -24.93
CA PHE A 56 14.06 25.68 -26.10
C PHE A 56 13.59 26.34 -27.40
N SER A 57 13.18 27.61 -27.41
CA SER A 57 12.70 28.30 -28.61
C SER A 57 13.82 28.75 -29.55
N VAL A 58 15.01 29.02 -29.01
CA VAL A 58 16.20 29.44 -29.76
C VAL A 58 17.41 28.70 -29.23
N PHE A 59 18.15 28.06 -30.13
CA PHE A 59 19.39 27.35 -29.83
C PHE A 59 20.54 28.03 -30.57
N ASN A 60 21.49 28.59 -29.82
CA ASN A 60 22.76 29.05 -30.36
C ASN A 60 23.83 27.98 -30.10
N ASN A 61 24.77 27.79 -31.03
CA ASN A 61 25.86 26.83 -30.88
C ASN A 61 26.83 27.17 -29.72
N GLU A 62 26.74 28.38 -29.17
CA GLU A 62 27.48 28.84 -27.99
C GLU A 62 26.68 28.68 -26.68
N ASP A 63 25.39 28.30 -26.76
CA ASP A 63 24.59 28.04 -25.56
C ASP A 63 25.17 26.83 -24.81
N ALA A 64 25.38 27.00 -23.50
CA ALA A 64 25.88 25.93 -22.65
C ALA A 64 24.93 24.72 -22.68
N LEU A 65 25.51 23.52 -22.76
CA LEU A 65 24.78 22.28 -22.47
C LEU A 65 24.30 22.33 -21.02
N PHE A 66 23.20 21.64 -20.73
CA PHE A 66 22.75 21.50 -19.35
C PHE A 66 23.74 20.65 -18.56
N GLU A 67 23.91 20.95 -17.27
CA GLU A 67 24.71 20.16 -16.35
C GLU A 67 23.83 19.70 -15.18
N ILE A 68 24.10 18.49 -14.66
CA ILE A 68 23.44 17.96 -13.47
C ILE A 68 24.51 17.53 -12.48
N ASP A 69 24.54 18.19 -11.33
CA ASP A 69 25.48 17.94 -10.26
C ASP A 69 24.77 17.50 -8.98
N LEU A 70 25.53 16.86 -8.09
CA LEU A 70 25.07 16.36 -6.80
C LEU A 70 25.98 16.91 -5.71
N GLN A 71 25.41 17.21 -4.53
CA GLN A 71 26.19 17.61 -3.35
C GLN A 71 27.06 18.86 -3.57
N ILE A 72 26.55 19.83 -4.34
CA ILE A 72 27.18 21.13 -4.53
C ILE A 72 26.89 22.03 -3.34
N ASP A 73 27.91 22.75 -2.89
CA ASP A 73 27.78 23.81 -1.89
C ASP A 73 27.43 25.12 -2.61
N THR A 74 26.20 25.60 -2.42
CA THR A 74 25.65 26.76 -3.14
C THR A 74 26.37 28.06 -2.85
N ASP A 75 27.14 28.13 -1.77
CA ASP A 75 27.96 29.31 -1.45
C ASP A 75 29.03 29.59 -2.51
N TYR A 76 29.43 28.58 -3.31
CA TYR A 76 30.45 28.68 -4.35
C TYR A 76 29.90 28.79 -5.77
N ILE A 77 28.58 28.80 -5.94
CA ILE A 77 27.98 28.99 -7.27
C ILE A 77 28.14 30.46 -7.69
N ASP A 78 28.60 30.71 -8.92
CA ASP A 78 28.64 32.05 -9.50
C ASP A 78 27.21 32.56 -9.73
N ARG A 79 26.80 33.53 -8.92
CA ARG A 79 25.42 34.04 -8.90
C ARG A 79 25.14 34.93 -10.10
N ASP A 80 26.15 35.58 -10.64
CA ASP A 80 26.00 36.52 -11.76
C ASP A 80 25.75 35.77 -13.09
N ALA A 81 26.01 34.45 -13.11
CA ALA A 81 25.72 33.57 -14.25
C ALA A 81 24.22 33.23 -14.40
N PHE A 82 23.39 33.50 -13.39
CA PHE A 82 21.98 33.09 -13.38
C PHE A 82 21.03 34.29 -13.26
N ASN A 83 19.91 34.22 -13.98
CA ASN A 83 18.81 35.18 -13.90
C ASN A 83 17.55 34.61 -13.24
N LYS A 84 17.50 33.29 -13.03
CA LYS A 84 16.36 32.63 -12.40
C LYS A 84 16.83 31.45 -11.57
N VAL A 85 16.22 31.27 -10.39
CA VAL A 85 16.45 30.10 -9.54
C VAL A 85 15.11 29.42 -9.23
N TYR A 86 15.04 28.13 -9.51
CA TYR A 86 13.93 27.27 -9.09
C TYR A 86 14.35 26.47 -7.85
N ALA A 87 13.65 26.67 -6.73
CA ALA A 87 13.88 25.93 -5.49
C ALA A 87 12.83 24.82 -5.38
N ILE A 88 13.24 23.57 -5.61
CA ILE A 88 12.33 22.43 -5.74
C ILE A 88 12.43 21.51 -4.52
N ALA A 89 11.33 21.34 -3.80
CA ALA A 89 11.19 20.29 -2.80
C ALA A 89 10.62 19.02 -3.46
N LEU A 90 11.41 17.93 -3.50
CA LEU A 90 10.98 16.61 -3.97
C LEU A 90 10.76 15.66 -2.78
N THR A 91 9.49 15.42 -2.47
CA THR A 91 9.06 14.70 -1.24
C THR A 91 8.03 13.61 -1.54
N GLU A 92 7.58 12.85 -0.54
CA GLU A 92 6.53 11.84 -0.74
C GLU A 92 5.19 12.45 -1.17
N HIS A 93 4.83 13.60 -0.60
CA HIS A 93 3.66 14.40 -0.95
C HIS A 93 4.08 15.85 -1.19
N ARG A 94 3.34 16.59 -2.02
CA ARG A 94 3.60 18.01 -2.24
C ARG A 94 3.52 18.81 -0.93
N LEU A 95 4.50 19.66 -0.70
CA LEU A 95 4.52 20.62 0.40
C LEU A 95 3.80 21.91 -0.01
N ASN A 96 3.16 22.57 0.96
CA ASN A 96 2.75 23.96 0.78
C ASN A 96 3.98 24.87 0.88
N MET A 97 4.25 25.64 -0.17
CA MET A 97 5.41 26.53 -0.31
C MET A 97 5.10 28.02 -0.05
N ASP A 98 3.87 28.37 0.38
CA ASP A 98 3.44 29.77 0.59
C ASP A 98 4.30 30.52 1.63
N ASP A 99 4.79 29.81 2.65
CA ASP A 99 5.63 30.29 3.74
C ASP A 99 7.13 30.10 3.48
N PHE A 100 7.53 29.75 2.26
CA PHE A 100 8.91 29.40 1.95
C PHE A 100 9.89 30.56 2.18
N PHE A 101 9.49 31.80 1.90
CA PHE A 101 10.34 32.97 2.18
C PHE A 101 10.31 33.43 3.64
N GLN A 102 9.49 32.79 4.49
CA GLN A 102 9.39 33.09 5.92
C GLN A 102 10.30 32.18 6.77
N GLN A 103 11.06 31.30 6.13
CA GLN A 103 11.97 30.38 6.82
C GLN A 103 13.17 31.12 7.41
N ASN A 104 13.67 30.64 8.55
CA ASN A 104 14.80 31.27 9.22
C ASN A 104 16.13 30.78 8.63
N HIS A 105 17.03 31.72 8.32
CA HIS A 105 18.40 31.38 7.91
C HIS A 105 19.27 30.96 9.11
N VAL A 106 20.05 29.90 8.95
CA VAL A 106 21.09 29.49 9.89
C VAL A 106 22.37 29.19 9.11
N LYS A 107 23.49 29.75 9.58
CA LYS A 107 24.81 29.53 8.96
C LYS A 107 25.26 28.08 9.15
N LYS A 108 25.06 27.26 8.12
CA LYS A 108 25.54 25.89 7.97
C LYS A 108 26.03 25.68 6.53
N GLN A 109 26.70 24.56 6.28
CA GLN A 109 27.09 24.20 4.93
C GLN A 109 25.85 23.92 4.08
N ASN A 110 25.78 24.53 2.89
CA ASN A 110 24.61 24.53 2.03
C ASN A 110 24.73 23.49 0.92
N LEU A 111 24.90 22.22 1.31
CA LEU A 111 25.01 21.11 0.36
C LEU A 111 23.64 20.72 -0.19
N THR A 112 23.49 20.74 -1.51
CA THR A 112 22.26 20.37 -2.24
C THR A 112 22.22 18.88 -2.55
N ASP A 113 21.03 18.29 -2.65
CA ASP A 113 20.94 16.93 -3.18
C ASP A 113 21.18 16.89 -4.69
N ILE A 114 20.54 17.79 -5.45
CA ILE A 114 20.69 17.88 -6.92
C ILE A 114 20.68 19.34 -7.35
N VAL A 115 21.56 19.69 -8.29
CA VAL A 115 21.57 20.98 -8.99
C VAL A 115 21.50 20.72 -10.50
N ILE A 116 20.66 21.45 -11.20
CA ILE A 116 20.61 21.47 -12.66
C ILE A 116 20.84 22.91 -13.12
N SER A 117 21.87 23.12 -13.95
CA SER A 117 22.13 24.40 -14.62
C SER A 117 21.79 24.27 -16.11
N ILE A 118 21.06 25.24 -16.65
CA ILE A 118 20.77 25.31 -18.08
C ILE A 118 20.60 26.78 -18.49
N LYS A 119 21.44 27.24 -19.42
CA LYS A 119 21.59 28.68 -19.74
C LYS A 119 21.77 29.50 -18.45
N ASP A 120 20.96 30.53 -18.24
CA ASP A 120 20.96 31.38 -17.04
C ASP A 120 19.90 30.95 -16.00
N ILE A 121 19.42 29.70 -16.05
CA ILE A 121 18.48 29.14 -15.09
C ILE A 121 19.16 28.08 -14.22
N LEU A 122 19.06 28.25 -12.90
CA LEU A 122 19.50 27.28 -11.90
C LEU A 122 18.29 26.59 -11.27
N ILE A 123 18.35 25.27 -11.12
CA ILE A 123 17.33 24.48 -10.42
C ILE A 123 18.03 23.78 -9.26
N VAL A 124 17.65 24.11 -8.03
CA VAL A 124 18.14 23.47 -6.81
C VAL A 124 17.04 22.56 -6.29
N ILE A 125 17.34 21.27 -6.15
CA ILE A 125 16.39 20.25 -5.71
C ILE A 125 16.85 19.65 -4.39
N GLU A 126 15.98 19.72 -3.39
CA GLU A 126 16.14 19.04 -2.11
C GLU A 126 15.22 17.82 -2.07
N VAL A 127 15.79 16.65 -1.79
CA VAL A 127 15.14 15.34 -1.94
C VAL A 127 14.91 14.72 -0.57
N LYS A 128 13.66 14.37 -0.27
CA LYS A 128 13.31 13.52 0.87
C LYS A 128 12.53 12.29 0.44
N LYS A 129 12.94 11.14 0.99
CA LYS A 129 12.27 9.85 0.73
C LYS A 129 10.90 9.69 1.40
N TYR A 130 10.60 10.51 2.39
CA TYR A 130 9.37 10.48 3.19
C TYR A 130 8.75 11.87 3.22
N ASN A 131 7.59 11.99 3.85
CA ASN A 131 6.93 13.28 4.11
C ASN A 131 7.65 14.11 5.21
N HIS A 132 8.90 14.48 4.95
CA HIS A 132 9.68 15.39 5.78
C HIS A 132 9.64 16.78 5.16
N ASP A 133 9.25 17.79 5.95
CA ASP A 133 9.26 19.18 5.50
C ASP A 133 10.72 19.66 5.36
N CYS A 134 11.18 19.76 4.11
CA CYS A 134 12.52 20.20 3.78
C CYS A 134 12.60 21.69 3.41
N LYS A 135 11.51 22.47 3.55
CA LYS A 135 11.50 23.90 3.18
C LYS A 135 12.60 24.70 3.83
N TRP A 136 12.82 24.47 5.13
CA TRP A 136 13.88 25.15 5.88
C TRP A 136 15.27 24.81 5.32
N GLN A 137 15.53 23.54 4.99
CA GLN A 137 16.81 23.12 4.42
C GLN A 137 17.03 23.72 3.03
N LEU A 138 16.01 23.60 2.17
CA LEU A 138 16.03 24.16 0.82
C LEU A 138 16.19 25.69 0.83
N PHE A 139 15.52 26.39 1.75
CA PHE A 139 15.68 27.84 1.93
C PHE A 139 17.12 28.22 2.28
N ASN A 140 17.78 27.48 3.17
CA ASN A 140 19.18 27.74 3.50
C ASN A 140 20.10 27.50 2.29
N GLN A 141 19.85 26.47 1.49
CA GLN A 141 20.60 26.20 0.25
C GLN A 141 20.44 27.32 -0.79
N ILE A 142 19.28 27.96 -0.89
CA ILE A 142 19.10 29.08 -1.83
C ILE A 142 19.40 30.46 -1.22
N TYR A 143 19.68 30.53 0.08
CA TYR A 143 19.96 31.78 0.78
C TYR A 143 21.07 32.64 0.15
N PRO A 144 22.14 32.08 -0.46
CA PRO A 144 23.15 32.88 -1.16
C PRO A 144 22.60 33.75 -2.30
N PHE A 145 21.46 33.36 -2.87
CA PHE A 145 20.71 34.11 -3.88
C PHE A 145 19.68 35.06 -3.24
N ILE A 146 19.12 34.73 -2.07
CA ILE A 146 18.13 35.57 -1.37
C ILE A 146 18.76 36.80 -0.72
N LYS A 147 19.99 36.67 -0.18
CA LYS A 147 20.65 37.76 0.56
C LYS A 147 20.91 39.02 -0.28
N ASP A 148 20.75 38.92 -1.60
CA ASP A 148 20.73 40.04 -2.53
C ASP A 148 19.26 40.39 -2.86
N ASP A 149 18.76 41.49 -2.30
CA ASP A 149 17.37 41.90 -2.47
C ASP A 149 16.96 42.09 -3.95
N SER A 150 17.94 42.33 -4.84
CA SER A 150 17.69 42.45 -6.28
C SER A 150 17.33 41.12 -6.96
N PHE A 151 17.60 39.99 -6.29
CA PHE A 151 17.41 38.65 -6.82
C PHE A 151 16.20 37.92 -6.21
N ASN A 152 15.59 38.44 -5.15
CA ASN A 152 14.46 37.78 -4.48
C ASN A 152 13.28 37.46 -5.42
N ASN A 153 12.96 38.37 -6.35
CA ASN A 153 11.88 38.18 -7.32
C ASN A 153 12.22 37.18 -8.45
N LYS A 154 13.47 36.73 -8.52
CA LYS A 154 13.97 35.75 -9.51
C LYS A 154 13.93 34.31 -8.97
N ILE A 155 13.55 34.12 -7.70
CA ILE A 155 13.46 32.81 -7.06
C ILE A 155 12.01 32.31 -7.14
N THR A 156 11.82 31.05 -7.53
CA THR A 156 10.50 30.43 -7.60
C THR A 156 10.52 29.10 -6.85
N PRO A 157 9.96 29.05 -5.62
CA PRO A 157 9.80 27.78 -4.92
C PRO A 157 8.70 26.93 -5.54
N LYS A 158 8.93 25.64 -5.68
CA LYS A 158 7.91 24.66 -6.04
C LYS A 158 8.10 23.37 -5.25
N SER A 159 7.04 22.56 -5.23
CA SER A 159 7.08 21.20 -4.71
C SER A 159 6.55 20.21 -5.74
N ILE A 160 7.20 19.06 -5.83
CA ILE A 160 6.79 17.91 -6.62
C ILE A 160 6.86 16.66 -5.74
N SER A 161 5.97 15.69 -5.98
CA SER A 161 5.99 14.42 -5.27
C SER A 161 6.73 13.32 -6.06
N TRP A 162 7.26 12.33 -5.33
CA TRP A 162 7.79 11.11 -5.94
C TRP A 162 6.76 10.36 -6.79
N SER A 163 5.47 10.44 -6.44
CA SER A 163 4.42 9.83 -7.24
C SER A 163 4.29 10.47 -8.63
N GLU A 164 4.42 11.80 -8.70
CA GLU A 164 4.44 12.54 -9.97
C GLU A 164 5.70 12.19 -10.79
N VAL A 165 6.86 12.10 -10.15
CA VAL A 165 8.11 11.69 -10.80
C VAL A 165 8.00 10.27 -11.35
N VAL A 166 7.54 9.30 -10.55
CA VAL A 166 7.39 7.91 -10.99
C VAL A 166 6.37 7.80 -12.12
N THR A 167 5.25 8.52 -12.04
CA THR A 167 4.24 8.57 -13.12
C THR A 167 4.87 9.07 -14.43
N LEU A 168 5.69 10.12 -14.35
CA LEU A 168 6.42 10.63 -15.50
C LEU A 168 7.39 9.57 -16.07
N PHE A 169 8.17 8.90 -15.22
CA PHE A 169 9.06 7.81 -15.66
C PHE A 169 8.28 6.67 -16.33
N GLU A 170 7.14 6.25 -15.77
CA GLU A 170 6.31 5.21 -16.36
C GLU A 170 5.79 5.61 -17.74
N LYS A 171 5.31 6.86 -17.89
CA LYS A 171 4.85 7.40 -19.17
C LYS A 171 5.96 7.38 -20.22
N VAL A 172 7.14 7.91 -19.90
CA VAL A 172 8.27 7.96 -20.84
C VAL A 172 8.79 6.56 -21.17
N ASN A 173 8.86 5.66 -20.17
CA ASN A 173 9.25 4.27 -20.40
C ASN A 173 8.25 3.55 -21.32
N ASN A 174 6.95 3.79 -21.15
CA ASN A 174 5.92 3.23 -22.03
C ASN A 174 6.03 3.76 -23.47
N VAL A 175 6.31 5.05 -23.66
CA VAL A 175 6.63 5.60 -24.99
C VAL A 175 7.82 4.87 -25.59
N GLY A 176 8.92 4.72 -24.84
CA GLY A 176 10.11 3.99 -25.29
C GLY A 176 9.82 2.53 -25.66
N ARG A 177 8.93 1.84 -24.93
CA ARG A 177 8.51 0.48 -25.29
C ARG A 177 7.69 0.44 -26.58
N LEU A 178 6.81 1.42 -26.80
CA LEU A 178 6.00 1.51 -28.02
C LEU A 178 6.87 1.86 -29.26
N THR A 179 7.91 2.66 -29.08
CA THR A 179 8.83 3.08 -30.16
C THR A 179 10.05 2.17 -30.30
N ASN A 180 10.12 1.06 -29.55
CA ASN A 180 11.27 0.15 -29.49
C ASN A 180 12.61 0.86 -29.18
N SER A 181 12.57 1.86 -28.31
CA SER A 181 13.70 2.65 -27.81
C SER A 181 13.72 2.67 -26.28
N GLU A 182 13.42 1.53 -25.65
CA GLU A 182 13.38 1.40 -24.20
C GLU A 182 14.76 1.73 -23.59
N SER A 183 14.78 2.65 -22.62
CA SER A 183 16.00 3.02 -21.92
C SER A 183 16.24 2.10 -20.72
N PRO A 184 17.41 1.45 -20.61
CA PRO A 184 17.73 0.63 -19.44
C PRO A 184 17.74 1.46 -18.15
N PHE A 185 18.06 2.76 -18.21
CA PHE A 185 18.04 3.65 -17.06
C PHE A 185 16.62 3.87 -16.53
N LEU A 186 15.65 4.16 -17.42
CA LEU A 186 14.25 4.33 -17.01
C LEU A 186 13.68 3.03 -16.42
N ARG A 187 13.91 1.92 -17.13
CA ARG A 187 13.45 0.59 -16.72
C ARG A 187 14.02 0.19 -15.36
N ASP A 188 15.31 0.40 -15.14
CA ASP A 188 15.98 -0.02 -13.91
C ASP A 188 15.69 0.95 -12.75
N PHE A 189 15.46 2.24 -13.01
CA PHE A 189 14.95 3.20 -12.02
C PHE A 189 13.58 2.78 -11.52
N LEU A 190 12.64 2.50 -12.45
CA LEU A 190 11.29 2.05 -12.08
C LEU A 190 11.33 0.75 -11.28
N LYS A 191 12.19 -0.20 -11.64
CA LYS A 191 12.38 -1.42 -10.84
C LYS A 191 12.93 -1.12 -9.46
N TYR A 192 13.97 -0.28 -9.36
CA TYR A 192 14.56 0.12 -8.09
C TYR A 192 13.51 0.79 -7.20
N ALA A 193 12.85 1.84 -7.69
CA ALA A 193 11.78 2.54 -6.98
C ALA A 193 10.64 1.58 -6.56
N SER A 194 10.19 0.68 -7.44
CA SER A 194 9.08 -0.26 -7.13
C SER A 194 9.41 -1.20 -5.97
N TYR A 195 10.68 -1.57 -5.80
CA TYR A 195 11.09 -2.46 -4.72
C TYR A 195 11.21 -1.74 -3.38
N HIS A 196 11.80 -0.55 -3.35
CA HIS A 196 12.04 0.19 -2.10
C HIS A 196 10.83 1.05 -1.68
N ARG A 197 10.01 1.48 -2.65
CA ARG A 197 8.92 2.46 -2.51
C ARG A 197 7.74 2.16 -3.44
N PRO A 198 7.08 1.00 -3.27
CA PRO A 198 5.94 0.65 -4.12
C PRO A 198 4.74 1.60 -3.93
N ASN A 199 4.66 2.31 -2.80
CA ASN A 199 3.63 3.32 -2.50
C ASN A 199 3.72 4.58 -3.37
N TRP A 200 4.83 4.82 -4.08
CA TRP A 200 4.93 5.94 -5.02
C TRP A 200 4.21 5.68 -6.36
N PHE A 201 3.95 4.41 -6.67
CA PHE A 201 3.33 4.02 -7.93
C PHE A 201 1.82 4.17 -7.84
N ASN A 202 1.22 4.72 -8.90
CA ASN A 202 -0.23 4.73 -9.00
C ASN A 202 -0.76 3.29 -9.11
N PRO A 203 -1.74 2.92 -8.29
CA PRO A 203 -2.37 1.62 -8.37
C PRO A 203 -2.98 1.40 -9.75
N LYS A 204 -2.47 0.39 -10.44
CA LYS A 204 -2.85 0.11 -11.83
C LYS A 204 -4.21 -0.59 -11.90
N PRO A 205 -4.99 -0.39 -12.97
CA PRO A 205 -6.24 -1.10 -13.17
C PRO A 205 -6.02 -2.63 -13.18
N PHE A 206 -6.95 -3.40 -12.63
CA PHE A 206 -6.79 -4.84 -12.47
C PHE A 206 -6.50 -5.57 -13.79
N ASN A 207 -7.05 -5.11 -14.92
CA ASN A 207 -6.81 -5.73 -16.23
C ASN A 207 -5.34 -5.68 -16.68
N THR A 208 -4.55 -4.77 -16.14
CA THR A 208 -3.13 -4.59 -16.47
C THR A 208 -2.18 -5.38 -15.55
N VAL A 209 -2.70 -5.91 -14.43
CA VAL A 209 -1.90 -6.60 -13.43
C VAL A 209 -2.14 -8.10 -13.50
N LYS A 210 -1.08 -8.87 -13.78
CA LYS A 210 -1.15 -10.33 -13.71
C LYS A 210 -1.35 -10.78 -12.26
N PHE A 211 -2.34 -11.63 -12.03
CA PHE A 211 -2.63 -12.17 -10.69
C PHE A 211 -1.40 -12.82 -10.03
N SER A 212 -1.23 -12.54 -8.74
CA SER A 212 -0.29 -13.21 -7.86
C SER A 212 -0.72 -13.00 -6.41
N THR A 213 -0.43 -13.98 -5.56
CA THR A 213 -0.64 -13.89 -4.11
C THR A 213 0.57 -13.36 -3.35
N THR A 214 1.72 -13.19 -4.04
CA THR A 214 2.98 -12.69 -3.42
C THR A 214 3.71 -11.68 -4.32
N GLY A 215 4.67 -10.96 -3.73
CA GLY A 215 5.54 -10.04 -4.45
C GLY A 215 4.84 -8.79 -5.02
N GLN A 216 5.44 -8.22 -6.06
CA GLN A 216 5.04 -6.91 -6.60
C GLN A 216 3.61 -6.89 -7.15
N ASN A 217 3.19 -7.95 -7.84
CA ASN A 217 1.85 -7.99 -8.43
C ASN A 217 0.77 -8.09 -7.35
N ALA A 218 1.00 -8.88 -6.29
CA ALA A 218 0.10 -8.92 -5.14
C ALA A 218 -0.01 -7.53 -4.49
N HIS A 219 1.12 -6.84 -4.32
CA HIS A 219 1.12 -5.47 -3.80
C HIS A 219 0.29 -4.52 -4.68
N SER A 220 0.47 -4.55 -6.00
CA SER A 220 -0.31 -3.72 -6.94
C SER A 220 -1.82 -4.00 -6.86
N ILE A 221 -2.21 -5.28 -6.80
CA ILE A 221 -3.61 -5.70 -6.62
C ILE A 221 -4.16 -5.17 -5.29
N THR A 222 -3.41 -5.33 -4.21
CA THR A 222 -3.77 -4.82 -2.87
C THR A 222 -3.91 -3.30 -2.84
N GLN A 223 -3.03 -2.55 -3.51
CA GLN A 223 -3.17 -1.09 -3.59
C GLN A 223 -4.40 -0.67 -4.39
N ARG A 224 -4.71 -1.36 -5.49
CA ARG A 224 -5.92 -1.07 -6.28
C ARG A 224 -7.19 -1.42 -5.49
N LEU A 225 -7.18 -2.53 -4.75
CA LEU A 225 -8.24 -2.85 -3.78
C LEU A 225 -8.37 -1.77 -2.70
N LYS A 226 -7.25 -1.27 -2.15
CA LYS A 226 -7.26 -0.20 -1.15
C LYS A 226 -7.92 1.08 -1.68
N GLN A 227 -7.68 1.45 -2.94
CA GLN A 227 -8.38 2.56 -3.58
C GLN A 227 -9.88 2.32 -3.72
N ALA A 228 -10.29 1.09 -4.04
CA ALA A 228 -11.71 0.76 -4.15
C ALA A 228 -12.40 0.83 -2.78
N LEU A 229 -11.75 0.25 -1.76
CA LEU A 229 -12.24 0.19 -0.38
C LEU A 229 -12.29 1.56 0.29
N SER A 230 -11.34 2.46 0.03
CA SER A 230 -11.36 3.82 0.60
C SER A 230 -12.52 4.68 0.10
N LYS A 231 -13.16 4.28 -1.01
CA LYS A 231 -14.35 4.92 -1.59
C LYS A 231 -15.65 4.15 -1.30
N CYS A 232 -15.58 3.03 -0.58
CA CYS A 232 -16.77 2.26 -0.23
C CYS A 232 -17.65 3.00 0.80
N LYS A 233 -18.88 2.51 0.99
CA LYS A 233 -19.83 3.08 1.97
C LYS A 233 -19.39 2.98 3.44
N TYR A 234 -18.43 2.09 3.72
CA TYR A 234 -17.87 1.85 5.04
C TYR A 234 -16.41 2.30 5.08
N PRO A 235 -15.93 2.82 6.23
CA PRO A 235 -14.57 3.31 6.35
C PRO A 235 -13.56 2.18 6.24
N LEU A 236 -12.40 2.51 5.66
CA LEU A 236 -11.23 1.63 5.69
C LEU A 236 -10.82 1.36 7.15
N LEU A 237 -10.28 0.16 7.42
CA LEU A 237 -9.67 -0.13 8.71
C LEU A 237 -8.54 0.87 9.01
N ASP A 238 -8.45 1.30 10.27
CA ASP A 238 -7.56 2.35 10.75
C ASP A 238 -6.16 1.84 11.14
N TYR A 239 -6.01 0.51 11.28
CA TYR A 239 -4.74 -0.14 11.56
C TYR A 239 -4.03 -0.65 10.30
N SER A 240 -2.70 -0.66 10.34
CA SER A 240 -1.84 -0.88 9.16
C SER A 240 -1.52 -2.35 8.85
N ASP A 241 -1.88 -3.30 9.72
CA ASP A 241 -1.51 -4.71 9.61
C ASP A 241 -2.33 -5.47 8.56
N ARG A 242 -3.52 -4.99 8.19
CA ARG A 242 -4.39 -5.61 7.19
C ARG A 242 -5.26 -4.60 6.45
N LEU A 243 -5.59 -4.94 5.21
CA LEU A 243 -6.49 -4.17 4.36
C LEU A 243 -7.93 -4.65 4.56
N GLY A 244 -8.88 -3.76 4.80
CA GLY A 244 -10.30 -4.12 4.92
C GLY A 244 -11.17 -2.92 5.19
N VAL A 245 -12.46 -3.16 5.42
CA VAL A 245 -13.44 -2.12 5.83
C VAL A 245 -14.08 -2.48 7.16
N ALA A 246 -14.33 -1.47 8.00
CA ALA A 246 -15.05 -1.63 9.27
C ALA A 246 -16.56 -1.62 9.03
N VAL A 247 -17.25 -2.68 9.43
CA VAL A 247 -18.70 -2.82 9.24
C VAL A 247 -19.44 -2.87 10.58
N PRO A 248 -20.59 -2.18 10.74
CA PRO A 248 -21.33 -2.14 11.99
C PRO A 248 -22.43 -3.22 12.07
N PHE A 249 -22.16 -4.46 11.66
CA PHE A 249 -23.22 -5.46 11.48
C PHE A 249 -23.73 -6.11 12.77
N HIS A 250 -23.23 -5.70 13.94
CA HIS A 250 -23.51 -6.27 15.27
C HIS A 250 -23.04 -7.73 15.45
N TRP A 251 -23.16 -8.57 14.43
CA TRP A 251 -22.64 -9.95 14.40
C TRP A 251 -21.22 -10.05 13.81
N ALA A 252 -20.73 -9.01 13.13
CA ALA A 252 -19.35 -8.89 12.65
C ALA A 252 -18.90 -7.42 12.64
N SER A 253 -17.58 -7.20 12.58
CA SER A 253 -16.97 -5.87 12.68
C SER A 253 -16.12 -5.47 11.47
N GLU A 254 -15.73 -6.41 10.62
CA GLU A 254 -14.82 -6.13 9.50
C GLU A 254 -15.03 -7.09 8.33
N ILE A 255 -14.72 -6.62 7.13
CA ILE A 255 -14.59 -7.44 5.91
C ILE A 255 -13.19 -7.24 5.35
N ILE A 256 -12.51 -8.35 5.07
CA ILE A 256 -11.10 -8.37 4.64
C ILE A 256 -11.00 -9.12 3.31
N PRO A 257 -10.49 -8.48 2.24
CA PRO A 257 -10.16 -9.18 1.01
C PRO A 257 -8.84 -9.96 1.14
N HIS A 258 -8.82 -11.18 0.61
CA HIS A 258 -7.65 -12.02 0.49
C HIS A 258 -7.49 -12.51 -0.96
N LEU A 259 -6.23 -12.71 -1.38
CA LEU A 259 -5.92 -13.23 -2.71
C LEU A 259 -5.72 -14.74 -2.64
N TYR A 260 -6.53 -15.49 -3.38
CA TYR A 260 -6.47 -16.95 -3.40
C TYR A 260 -6.05 -17.49 -4.76
N HIS A 261 -5.19 -18.50 -4.74
CA HIS A 261 -4.78 -19.24 -5.93
C HIS A 261 -4.98 -20.75 -5.73
N TYR A 262 -5.82 -21.36 -6.58
CA TYR A 262 -6.12 -22.79 -6.55
C TYR A 262 -5.69 -23.43 -7.87
N GLU A 263 -4.63 -24.25 -7.84
CA GLU A 263 -4.01 -24.80 -9.06
C GLU A 263 -4.88 -25.83 -9.79
N ASN A 264 -5.76 -26.52 -9.07
CA ASN A 264 -6.57 -27.62 -9.58
C ASN A 264 -7.98 -27.20 -10.04
N ASP A 265 -8.30 -25.91 -9.93
CA ASP A 265 -9.63 -25.40 -10.23
C ASP A 265 -9.74 -24.88 -11.67
N LYS A 266 -10.95 -24.88 -12.22
CA LYS A 266 -11.23 -24.30 -13.55
C LYS A 266 -10.93 -22.79 -13.57
N ILE A 267 -11.32 -22.10 -12.51
CA ILE A 267 -10.93 -20.72 -12.23
C ILE A 267 -9.89 -20.79 -11.13
N LYS A 268 -8.69 -20.31 -11.40
CA LYS A 268 -7.56 -20.47 -10.47
C LYS A 268 -7.38 -19.31 -9.51
N ASN A 269 -7.91 -18.14 -9.84
CA ASN A 269 -7.53 -16.88 -9.19
C ASN A 269 -8.77 -16.17 -8.67
N TYR A 270 -8.80 -15.93 -7.36
CA TYR A 270 -9.93 -15.27 -6.71
C TYR A 270 -9.47 -14.14 -5.80
N ILE A 271 -10.34 -13.15 -5.65
CA ILE A 271 -10.33 -12.24 -4.51
C ILE A 271 -11.47 -12.72 -3.60
N GLY A 272 -11.11 -13.28 -2.45
CA GLY A 272 -12.08 -13.73 -1.45
C GLY A 272 -12.38 -12.60 -0.46
N PHE A 273 -13.65 -12.30 -0.22
CA PHE A 273 -14.06 -11.31 0.78
C PHE A 273 -14.53 -12.06 2.02
N CYS A 274 -13.72 -12.01 3.06
CA CYS A 274 -13.92 -12.76 4.29
C CYS A 274 -14.49 -11.88 5.41
N ILE A 275 -15.43 -12.43 6.16
CA ILE A 275 -16.09 -11.83 7.32
C ILE A 275 -16.18 -12.86 8.44
N TRP A 276 -16.11 -12.42 9.70
CA TRP A 276 -16.11 -13.30 10.87
C TRP A 276 -17.34 -13.07 11.76
N PRO A 277 -18.50 -13.69 11.47
CA PRO A 277 -19.64 -13.70 12.37
C PRO A 277 -19.29 -14.32 13.72
N GLY A 278 -19.64 -13.67 14.83
CA GLY A 278 -19.43 -14.25 16.17
C GLY A 278 -17.98 -14.20 16.66
N ASN A 279 -17.12 -13.35 16.07
CA ASN A 279 -15.70 -13.17 16.43
C ASN A 279 -15.46 -12.67 17.89
N THR A 280 -16.54 -12.35 18.61
CA THR A 280 -16.60 -12.07 20.04
C THR A 280 -17.88 -12.68 20.62
N LYS A 281 -17.93 -12.92 21.94
CA LYS A 281 -19.16 -13.40 22.59
C LYS A 281 -20.35 -12.45 22.36
N THR A 282 -20.12 -11.13 22.39
CA THR A 282 -21.17 -10.13 22.12
C THR A 282 -21.74 -10.27 20.71
N GLN A 283 -20.87 -10.42 19.71
CA GLN A 283 -21.29 -10.69 18.33
C GLN A 283 -22.01 -12.04 18.22
N GLY A 284 -21.55 -13.06 18.95
CA GLY A 284 -22.17 -14.38 18.98
C GLY A 284 -23.63 -14.35 19.38
N TYR A 285 -24.06 -13.49 20.32
CA TYR A 285 -25.49 -13.33 20.64
C TYR A 285 -26.32 -12.91 19.42
N SER A 286 -25.78 -12.09 18.53
CA SER A 286 -26.48 -11.66 17.30
C SER A 286 -26.57 -12.76 16.25
N VAL A 287 -25.69 -13.77 16.32
CA VAL A 287 -25.67 -14.95 15.44
C VAL A 287 -26.59 -16.03 15.98
N TYR A 288 -26.39 -16.44 17.24
CA TYR A 288 -27.06 -17.60 17.84
C TYR A 288 -28.50 -17.34 18.30
N ASN A 289 -28.94 -16.08 18.39
CA ASN A 289 -30.35 -15.74 18.66
C ASN A 289 -31.23 -15.79 17.40
N LYS A 290 -30.68 -16.19 16.25
CA LYS A 290 -31.39 -16.38 14.98
C LYS A 290 -31.25 -17.84 14.48
N PRO A 291 -32.11 -18.29 13.55
CA PRO A 291 -31.91 -19.56 12.85
C PRO A 291 -30.55 -19.61 12.14
N LEU A 292 -29.89 -20.77 12.18
CA LEU A 292 -28.55 -20.99 11.61
C LEU A 292 -28.57 -21.61 10.21
N ASP A 293 -29.71 -21.53 9.50
CA ASP A 293 -29.86 -22.13 8.16
C ASP A 293 -28.84 -21.58 7.15
N TRP A 294 -28.35 -20.36 7.36
CA TRP A 294 -27.34 -19.71 6.54
C TRP A 294 -25.99 -20.45 6.54
N VAL A 295 -25.68 -21.22 7.59
CA VAL A 295 -24.42 -21.98 7.70
C VAL A 295 -24.31 -23.08 6.65
N ASN A 296 -25.47 -23.56 6.14
CA ASN A 296 -25.53 -24.61 5.11
C ASN A 296 -25.42 -24.05 3.68
N LYS A 297 -25.30 -22.73 3.50
CA LYS A 297 -25.16 -22.12 2.18
C LYS A 297 -23.74 -22.32 1.65
N ASN A 298 -23.65 -22.69 0.37
CA ASN A 298 -22.40 -22.81 -0.38
C ASN A 298 -22.28 -21.77 -1.51
N ASN A 299 -23.26 -20.89 -1.62
CA ASN A 299 -23.27 -19.81 -2.59
C ASN A 299 -23.85 -18.53 -2.01
N LEU A 300 -23.44 -17.40 -2.59
CA LEU A 300 -23.94 -16.07 -2.29
C LEU A 300 -24.32 -15.35 -3.59
N MET A 301 -25.57 -14.92 -3.68
CA MET A 301 -26.05 -14.14 -4.82
C MET A 301 -25.61 -12.68 -4.70
N ILE A 302 -24.89 -12.20 -5.70
CA ILE A 302 -24.40 -10.81 -5.79
C ILE A 302 -24.75 -10.31 -7.20
N ASN A 303 -25.53 -9.23 -7.28
CA ASN A 303 -25.99 -8.64 -8.54
C ASN A 303 -26.62 -9.66 -9.53
N GLY A 304 -27.37 -10.63 -8.99
CA GLY A 304 -28.06 -11.66 -9.78
C GLY A 304 -27.17 -12.81 -10.26
N LYS A 305 -25.92 -12.92 -9.78
CA LYS A 305 -25.01 -14.03 -10.05
C LYS A 305 -24.61 -14.73 -8.76
N ASP A 306 -24.58 -16.05 -8.80
CA ASP A 306 -24.14 -16.87 -7.67
C ASP A 306 -22.62 -17.01 -7.67
N TYR A 307 -22.03 -16.73 -6.50
CA TYR A 307 -20.61 -16.90 -6.23
C TYR A 307 -20.41 -17.97 -5.18
N GLU A 308 -19.29 -18.68 -5.25
CA GLU A 308 -18.92 -19.69 -4.26
C GLU A 308 -18.74 -19.05 -2.88
N LEU A 309 -19.34 -19.68 -1.87
CA LEU A 309 -19.31 -19.24 -0.49
C LEU A 309 -18.78 -20.39 0.36
N GLU A 310 -17.70 -20.14 1.09
CA GLU A 310 -17.19 -21.05 2.10
C GLU A 310 -17.58 -20.53 3.49
N ILE A 311 -18.11 -21.44 4.30
CA ILE A 311 -18.47 -21.18 5.69
C ILE A 311 -17.82 -22.28 6.52
N VAL A 312 -16.90 -21.88 7.41
CA VAL A 312 -16.25 -22.80 8.36
C VAL A 312 -16.49 -22.33 9.78
N TYR A 313 -16.51 -23.27 10.72
CA TYR A 313 -16.60 -22.96 12.14
C TYR A 313 -15.26 -22.39 12.63
N ASP A 314 -15.30 -21.36 13.47
CA ASP A 314 -14.11 -20.74 14.06
C ASP A 314 -14.24 -20.67 15.59
N LEU A 315 -13.27 -21.26 16.29
CA LEU A 315 -13.11 -21.08 17.73
C LEU A 315 -11.94 -20.15 18.01
N LYS A 316 -12.25 -18.98 18.56
CA LYS A 316 -11.24 -17.97 18.88
C LYS A 316 -11.07 -17.81 20.38
N PHE A 317 -9.80 -17.78 20.80
CA PHE A 317 -9.37 -17.59 22.16
C PHE A 317 -8.77 -16.21 22.34
N SER A 318 -9.11 -15.56 23.45
CA SER A 318 -8.66 -14.20 23.77
C SER A 318 -8.36 -14.04 25.27
N HIS A 319 -7.58 -13.03 25.61
CA HIS A 319 -7.31 -12.64 27.00
C HIS A 319 -7.25 -11.12 27.09
N PHE A 320 -7.98 -10.52 28.04
CA PHE A 320 -8.23 -9.07 28.08
C PHE A 320 -8.69 -8.50 26.71
N ASN A 321 -9.58 -9.22 26.02
CA ASN A 321 -10.06 -8.89 24.66
C ASN A 321 -8.98 -8.81 23.58
N LYS A 322 -7.75 -9.24 23.86
CA LYS A 322 -6.68 -9.40 22.86
C LYS A 322 -6.68 -10.82 22.33
N TYR A 323 -6.52 -10.94 21.02
CA TYR A 323 -6.36 -12.22 20.33
C TYR A 323 -5.19 -13.02 20.91
N LEU A 324 -5.40 -14.32 21.15
CA LEU A 324 -4.34 -15.26 21.51
C LEU A 324 -4.05 -16.25 20.39
N THR A 325 -5.09 -16.95 19.97
CA THR A 325 -5.06 -18.01 18.96
C THR A 325 -6.49 -18.32 18.53
N ASN A 326 -6.66 -18.99 17.40
CA ASN A 326 -7.91 -19.58 16.96
C ASN A 326 -7.62 -20.91 16.23
N PHE A 327 -8.69 -21.61 15.86
CA PHE A 327 -8.62 -22.64 14.85
C PHE A 327 -9.98 -22.78 14.15
N GLN A 328 -9.90 -23.21 12.90
CA GLN A 328 -11.06 -23.45 12.05
C GLN A 328 -11.27 -24.94 11.85
N TYR A 329 -12.53 -25.32 11.64
CA TYR A 329 -12.91 -26.69 11.37
C TYR A 329 -14.25 -26.76 10.63
N THR A 330 -14.55 -27.95 10.12
CA THR A 330 -15.77 -28.27 9.38
C THR A 330 -16.54 -29.40 10.08
N GLU A 331 -17.73 -29.73 9.58
CA GLU A 331 -18.50 -30.87 10.09
C GLU A 331 -17.75 -32.21 9.97
N ASN A 332 -16.79 -32.30 9.03
CA ASN A 332 -15.97 -33.49 8.84
C ASN A 332 -14.95 -33.70 9.96
N ASP A 333 -14.68 -32.69 10.78
CA ASP A 333 -13.68 -32.73 11.85
C ASP A 333 -14.26 -33.14 13.21
N VAL A 334 -15.60 -33.09 13.35
CA VAL A 334 -16.31 -33.32 14.61
C VAL A 334 -17.14 -34.61 14.59
N GLN A 335 -17.35 -35.18 15.78
CA GLN A 335 -18.30 -36.26 16.01
C GLN A 335 -19.74 -35.73 16.08
N GLU A 336 -19.90 -34.51 16.60
CA GLU A 336 -21.17 -33.80 16.75
C GLU A 336 -20.94 -32.30 16.58
N VAL A 337 -21.74 -31.64 15.74
CA VAL A 337 -21.69 -30.18 15.56
C VAL A 337 -22.12 -29.48 16.85
N PHE A 338 -21.24 -28.65 17.41
CA PHE A 338 -21.48 -27.94 18.66
C PHE A 338 -21.55 -26.41 18.49
N HIS A 339 -21.52 -25.89 17.27
CA HIS A 339 -21.89 -24.50 17.00
C HIS A 339 -23.42 -24.37 16.96
N SER A 340 -24.04 -24.41 18.14
CA SER A 340 -25.49 -24.26 18.32
C SER A 340 -25.80 -23.26 19.42
N ASN A 341 -27.06 -22.77 19.45
CA ASN A 341 -27.52 -21.84 20.49
C ASN A 341 -27.24 -22.38 21.90
N LYS A 342 -27.56 -23.66 22.16
CA LYS A 342 -27.33 -24.32 23.45
C LYS A 342 -25.85 -24.24 23.87
N TYR A 343 -24.96 -24.74 23.01
CA TYR A 343 -23.53 -24.81 23.32
C TYR A 343 -22.89 -23.43 23.38
N PHE A 344 -23.31 -22.48 22.56
CA PHE A 344 -22.84 -21.09 22.65
C PHE A 344 -23.17 -20.48 24.01
N HIS A 345 -24.39 -20.62 24.52
CA HIS A 345 -24.77 -20.04 25.81
C HIS A 345 -24.04 -20.69 26.99
N GLU A 346 -23.79 -21.99 26.91
CA GLU A 346 -23.18 -22.78 27.98
C GLU A 346 -21.64 -22.66 28.00
N PHE A 347 -20.98 -22.72 26.84
CA PHE A 347 -19.52 -22.87 26.76
C PHE A 347 -18.76 -21.64 26.23
N SER A 348 -19.45 -20.62 25.69
CA SER A 348 -18.77 -19.38 25.28
C SER A 348 -18.45 -18.46 26.46
N GLY A 349 -17.40 -17.64 26.34
CA GLY A 349 -17.02 -16.64 27.33
C GLY A 349 -15.84 -17.08 28.19
N LYS A 350 -15.83 -16.62 29.44
CA LYS A 350 -14.66 -16.68 30.31
C LYS A 350 -14.49 -18.06 30.97
N TRP A 351 -13.27 -18.61 30.86
CA TRP A 351 -12.82 -19.83 31.51
C TRP A 351 -11.63 -19.54 32.41
N ASN A 352 -11.77 -19.73 33.72
CA ASN A 352 -10.68 -19.55 34.67
C ASN A 352 -9.78 -20.80 34.71
N ILE A 353 -8.54 -20.64 35.17
CA ILE A 353 -7.52 -21.71 35.16
C ILE A 353 -7.98 -23.04 35.79
N ASN A 354 -8.81 -22.98 36.82
CA ASN A 354 -9.37 -24.16 37.48
C ASN A 354 -10.45 -24.89 36.66
N GLN A 355 -10.90 -24.32 35.55
CA GLN A 355 -11.90 -24.87 34.64
C GLN A 355 -11.29 -25.30 33.29
N TRP A 356 -9.98 -25.16 33.11
CA TRP A 356 -9.35 -25.47 31.81
C TRP A 356 -9.47 -26.95 31.46
N ASN A 357 -9.31 -27.85 32.44
CA ASN A 357 -9.50 -29.29 32.21
C ASN A 357 -10.92 -29.62 31.74
N GLU A 358 -11.94 -28.98 32.31
CA GLU A 358 -13.34 -29.16 31.89
C GLU A 358 -13.56 -28.68 30.45
N PHE A 359 -12.95 -27.55 30.07
CA PHE A 359 -13.00 -27.06 28.69
C PHE A 359 -12.31 -28.01 27.71
N GLU A 360 -11.15 -28.55 28.10
CA GLU A 360 -10.40 -29.52 27.30
C GLU A 360 -11.19 -30.82 27.10
N GLU A 361 -11.78 -31.37 28.16
CA GLU A 361 -12.66 -32.55 28.11
C GLU A 361 -13.87 -32.30 27.20
N PHE A 362 -14.45 -31.10 27.25
CA PHE A 362 -15.51 -30.70 26.35
C PHE A 362 -15.06 -30.79 24.88
N LEU A 363 -13.96 -30.14 24.50
CA LEU A 363 -13.48 -30.17 23.10
C LEU A 363 -13.07 -31.60 22.66
N ASP A 364 -12.41 -32.35 23.53
CA ASP A 364 -12.01 -33.74 23.26
C ASP A 364 -13.21 -34.66 23.02
N SER A 365 -14.34 -34.38 23.67
CA SER A 365 -15.58 -35.13 23.42
C SER A 365 -16.23 -34.82 22.07
N LYS A 366 -15.92 -33.65 21.48
CA LYS A 366 -16.57 -33.16 20.25
C LYS A 366 -15.78 -33.44 18.99
N PHE A 367 -14.45 -33.38 19.04
CA PHE A 367 -13.61 -33.61 17.86
C PHE A 367 -13.38 -35.09 17.58
N LYS A 368 -13.19 -35.44 16.30
CA LYS A 368 -12.71 -36.77 15.91
C LYS A 368 -11.27 -36.92 16.39
N LYS A 369 -10.85 -38.15 16.73
CA LYS A 369 -9.48 -38.44 17.20
C LYS A 369 -8.38 -38.00 16.23
N GLU A 370 -8.69 -37.98 14.93
CA GLU A 370 -7.79 -37.56 13.85
C GLU A 370 -7.53 -36.04 13.86
N PHE A 371 -8.44 -35.25 14.45
CA PHE A 371 -8.39 -33.79 14.47
C PHE A 371 -7.77 -33.29 15.78
N ASP A 372 -6.46 -33.06 15.75
CA ASP A 372 -5.71 -32.50 16.88
C ASP A 372 -5.92 -30.99 17.02
N TRP A 373 -7.03 -30.60 17.66
CA TRP A 373 -7.40 -29.20 17.88
C TRP A 373 -6.35 -28.43 18.71
N ARG A 374 -5.65 -29.12 19.65
CA ARG A 374 -4.62 -28.49 20.48
C ARG A 374 -3.44 -28.03 19.63
N SER A 375 -2.98 -28.88 18.71
CA SER A 375 -1.91 -28.51 17.78
C SER A 375 -2.35 -27.40 16.80
N LYS A 376 -3.58 -27.46 16.30
CA LYS A 376 -4.12 -26.45 15.36
C LYS A 376 -4.09 -25.03 15.93
N CYS A 377 -4.34 -24.87 17.23
CA CYS A 377 -4.31 -23.57 17.90
C CYS A 377 -3.05 -23.33 18.75
N ASN A 378 -2.08 -24.25 18.73
CA ASN A 378 -0.87 -24.19 19.57
C ASN A 378 -1.22 -23.97 21.06
N TRP A 379 -2.21 -24.73 21.55
CA TRP A 379 -2.82 -24.60 22.88
C TRP A 379 -1.78 -24.52 24.00
N GLU A 380 -0.82 -25.45 23.97
CA GLU A 380 0.21 -25.61 24.99
C GLU A 380 1.05 -24.33 25.17
N ASN A 381 1.53 -23.73 24.08
CA ASN A 381 2.39 -22.54 24.15
C ASN A 381 1.59 -21.24 24.27
N LYS A 382 0.35 -21.21 23.81
CA LYS A 382 -0.48 -19.99 23.80
C LYS A 382 -1.28 -19.81 25.08
N LEU A 383 -1.56 -20.89 25.81
CA LEU A 383 -2.39 -20.89 27.02
C LEU A 383 -1.72 -21.56 28.21
N ILE A 384 -1.40 -22.87 28.13
CA ILE A 384 -0.93 -23.68 29.27
C ILE A 384 0.39 -23.16 29.84
N ASN A 385 1.42 -23.02 29.00
CA ASN A 385 2.76 -22.59 29.41
C ASN A 385 2.89 -21.07 29.47
N THR A 386 1.91 -20.42 30.09
CA THR A 386 1.89 -18.96 30.26
C THR A 386 1.36 -18.57 31.64
N ASP A 387 1.64 -17.34 32.08
CA ASP A 387 1.15 -16.82 33.38
C ASP A 387 -0.34 -16.40 33.35
N ARG A 388 -1.14 -16.93 32.41
CA ARG A 388 -2.55 -16.57 32.29
C ARG A 388 -3.39 -17.30 33.33
N THR A 389 -4.31 -16.57 33.94
CA THR A 389 -5.26 -17.11 34.94
C THR A 389 -6.65 -17.36 34.36
N TYR A 390 -6.92 -16.90 33.13
CA TYR A 390 -8.15 -17.14 32.41
C TYR A 390 -7.98 -16.89 30.91
N PHE A 391 -8.91 -17.40 30.12
CA PHE A 391 -9.13 -16.97 28.74
C PHE A 391 -10.61 -16.75 28.48
N THR A 392 -10.94 -16.17 27.34
CA THR A 392 -12.29 -16.12 26.80
C THR A 392 -12.35 -16.84 25.46
N VAL A 393 -13.39 -17.63 25.24
CA VAL A 393 -13.65 -18.30 23.95
C VAL A 393 -14.89 -17.69 23.29
N SER A 394 -14.81 -17.44 21.99
CA SER A 394 -15.95 -17.09 21.14
C SER A 394 -16.17 -18.17 20.10
N PHE A 395 -17.44 -18.51 19.90
CA PHE A 395 -17.88 -19.45 18.88
C PHE A 395 -18.35 -18.61 17.71
N GLY A 396 -17.69 -18.76 16.58
CA GLY A 396 -17.89 -17.93 15.42
C GLY A 396 -17.75 -18.72 14.13
N TYR A 397 -17.68 -17.98 13.05
CA TYR A 397 -17.53 -18.53 11.72
C TYR A 397 -16.52 -17.69 10.96
N GLU A 398 -15.81 -18.31 10.02
CA GLU A 398 -15.22 -17.59 8.90
C GLU A 398 -16.10 -17.83 7.68
N VAL A 399 -16.50 -16.72 7.06
CA VAL A 399 -17.35 -16.72 5.87
C VAL A 399 -16.60 -16.00 4.77
N CYS A 400 -16.25 -16.69 3.70
CA CYS A 400 -15.52 -16.13 2.57
C CYS A 400 -16.31 -16.35 1.28
N VAL A 401 -16.62 -15.26 0.57
CA VAL A 401 -17.17 -15.33 -0.79
C VAL A 401 -16.05 -15.13 -1.81
N PHE A 402 -15.95 -16.03 -2.78
CA PHE A 402 -14.87 -16.05 -3.76
C PHE A 402 -15.30 -15.43 -5.08
N ILE A 403 -14.65 -14.33 -5.44
CA ILE A 403 -14.93 -13.61 -6.68
C ILE A 403 -13.78 -13.83 -7.67
N PRO A 404 -14.03 -14.38 -8.86
CA PRO A 404 -13.01 -14.56 -9.89
C PRO A 404 -12.27 -13.26 -10.20
N TYR A 405 -10.93 -13.31 -10.20
CA TYR A 405 -10.11 -12.14 -10.50
C TYR A 405 -10.40 -11.56 -11.90
N SER A 406 -10.82 -12.40 -12.85
CA SER A 406 -11.22 -11.98 -14.19
C SER A 406 -12.37 -10.97 -14.18
N GLU A 407 -13.27 -11.01 -13.21
CA GLU A 407 -14.38 -10.05 -13.12
C GLU A 407 -13.89 -8.67 -12.71
N PHE A 408 -12.90 -8.60 -11.83
CA PHE A 408 -12.21 -7.34 -11.53
C PHE A 408 -11.49 -6.80 -12.77
N MET A 409 -10.85 -7.66 -13.57
CA MET A 409 -10.22 -7.25 -14.84
C MET A 409 -11.24 -6.75 -15.86
N GLU A 410 -12.44 -7.31 -15.90
CA GLU A 410 -13.50 -6.88 -16.81
C GLU A 410 -14.10 -5.53 -16.40
N LEU A 411 -14.25 -5.30 -15.10
CA LEU A 411 -14.77 -4.06 -14.53
C LEU A 411 -13.77 -2.91 -14.59
N ASP A 412 -12.47 -3.19 -14.40
CA ASP A 412 -11.43 -2.19 -14.17
C ASP A 412 -10.39 -2.15 -15.31
N LYS A 413 -10.73 -1.44 -16.39
CA LYS A 413 -9.91 -1.40 -17.62
C LYS A 413 -9.02 -0.17 -17.75
N LYS A 414 -9.37 0.91 -17.06
CA LYS A 414 -8.66 2.20 -17.03
C LYS A 414 -8.74 2.82 -15.65
N GLU A 415 -7.91 3.83 -15.37
CA GLU A 415 -7.77 4.41 -14.02
C GLU A 415 -9.10 4.85 -13.40
N ASP A 416 -9.98 5.47 -14.19
CA ASP A 416 -11.30 5.97 -13.75
C ASP A 416 -12.34 4.86 -13.49
N ASP A 417 -12.10 3.62 -13.93
CA ASP A 417 -13.04 2.52 -13.71
C ASP A 417 -13.08 2.05 -12.24
N ILE A 418 -12.26 2.64 -11.36
CA ILE A 418 -12.25 2.32 -9.93
C ILE A 418 -13.63 2.47 -9.27
N GLU A 419 -14.47 3.39 -9.77
CA GLU A 419 -15.84 3.55 -9.25
C GLU A 419 -16.71 2.31 -9.50
N LYS A 420 -16.52 1.62 -10.63
CA LYS A 420 -17.23 0.36 -10.93
C LYS A 420 -16.82 -0.73 -9.96
N VAL A 421 -15.52 -0.83 -9.66
CA VAL A 421 -14.99 -1.74 -8.65
C VAL A 421 -15.59 -1.42 -7.29
N THR A 422 -15.57 -0.15 -6.88
CA THR A 422 -16.14 0.29 -5.60
C THR A 422 -17.62 -0.09 -5.49
N ASN A 423 -18.42 0.14 -6.52
CA ASN A 423 -19.84 -0.22 -6.53
C ASN A 423 -20.05 -1.74 -6.44
N PHE A 424 -19.21 -2.53 -7.14
CA PHE A 424 -19.25 -3.97 -7.05
C PHE A 424 -18.88 -4.48 -5.65
N VAL A 425 -17.82 -3.92 -5.04
CA VAL A 425 -17.43 -4.24 -3.66
C VAL A 425 -18.53 -3.88 -2.67
N ASN A 426 -19.19 -2.73 -2.82
CA ASN A 426 -20.36 -2.39 -2.00
C ASN A 426 -21.47 -3.44 -2.14
N SER A 427 -21.72 -3.95 -3.35
CA SER A 427 -22.69 -5.03 -3.58
C SER A 427 -22.31 -6.33 -2.87
N ILE A 428 -21.02 -6.69 -2.87
CA ILE A 428 -20.50 -7.84 -2.11
C ILE A 428 -20.77 -7.65 -0.61
N ILE A 429 -20.47 -6.47 -0.08
CA ILE A 429 -20.67 -6.14 1.32
C ILE A 429 -22.17 -6.20 1.69
N ASP A 430 -23.06 -5.68 0.84
CA ASP A 430 -24.51 -5.76 1.01
C ASP A 430 -25.02 -7.20 1.04
N SER A 431 -24.54 -8.04 0.12
CA SER A 431 -24.90 -9.47 0.11
C SER A 431 -24.41 -10.20 1.35
N LEU A 432 -23.18 -9.93 1.82
CA LEU A 432 -22.67 -10.49 3.07
C LEU A 432 -23.47 -10.01 4.28
N GLN A 433 -23.85 -8.72 4.31
CA GLN A 433 -24.70 -8.17 5.37
C GLN A 433 -26.04 -8.91 5.49
N ASN A 434 -26.61 -9.28 4.35
CA ASN A 434 -27.90 -9.96 4.27
C ASN A 434 -27.83 -11.47 4.46
N LEU A 435 -26.64 -12.06 4.58
CA LEU A 435 -26.49 -13.50 4.75
C LEU A 435 -27.18 -14.02 6.03
N LEU A 436 -27.12 -13.23 7.10
CA LEU A 436 -27.67 -13.54 8.44
C LEU A 436 -29.03 -12.86 8.71
N ASN A 437 -29.64 -12.21 7.72
CA ASN A 437 -30.90 -11.47 7.89
C ASN A 437 -32.13 -12.23 7.40
#